data_AF-A0A093XMT2-F1
#
_entry.id   AF-A0A093XMT2-F1
#
_cell.length_a   1.000
_cell.length_b   1.000
_cell.length_c   1.000
_cell.angle_alpha   90.00
_cell.angle_beta   90.00
_cell.angle_gamma   90.00
#
_symmetry.space_group_name_H-M   'P 1'
#
loop_
_entity.id
_entity.type
_entity.pdbx_description
1 polymer ?
#
loop_
_entity_poly.entity_id
_entity_poly.type
_entity_poly.pdbx_seq_one_letter_code
_entity_poly.pdbx_strand_id
1 'polypeptide(L)'
;MSCEPGDMAVCVDIFDEAFAGDPAITYLHPRSDPKVLKERSLQNFEKSFTAPGVKYFKTILEDTGEIVAFSKWVYPHTPDPNAEDPETAIRTQQHVLGSNDELVVEFFTKFLRGRRKWIVPETHYFMSILAVRPEYQRKGLGSMILAPVLEQVDKENAKAFVQGSEKGVGLYLKHGWVEVDEILMDYSPYGGAKDVKTALLFGKRHKRGLHEMLQAYNLAAGYSDVVVILQRPAPNHDYSVVFEKFVEDCPTLDAVDKLIRFATKETRNIQTVSVFDAYSFKPMLYTKKPSDEECHSLLEQMLKAKKPKVVICCWSKGDATCYNQFVGQFTGGGVGRQPTCVDVDTEWGPCVAIKSFHPATAVCHNPYNADYRALLIYHFIAAFLQLRGRTKEPAWLEQIKIQSKRSMRSSRNDHLSDDWERDACNRITNELYRSIGMRPRRYRRLEKQKELMNDLIGGLESSWYRNGSTYMSNIFLVWFTHFKSHPSGSLPAIGFDFSPGIDFLDCDITSMIYPTEVTTSHYAQRCSSWIWPVSQ
;
A
#
# COMPACT_ATOMS: atom_id res chain seq x y z
N MET A 1 -8.61 -19.28 32.85
CA MET A 1 -9.24 -19.32 34.20
C MET A 1 -10.39 -18.32 34.24
N SER A 2 -11.34 -18.44 35.17
CA SER A 2 -12.37 -17.41 35.39
C SER A 2 -11.77 -16.16 36.05
N CYS A 3 -12.30 -14.98 35.75
CA CYS A 3 -11.97 -13.76 36.50
C CYS A 3 -12.75 -13.67 37.82
N GLU A 4 -12.21 -12.89 38.72
CA GLU A 4 -12.79 -12.45 40.00
C GLU A 4 -13.09 -10.94 39.94
N PRO A 5 -13.94 -10.40 40.83
CA PRO A 5 -14.27 -8.98 40.84
C PRO A 5 -13.04 -8.05 40.91
N GLY A 6 -12.02 -8.45 41.67
CA GLY A 6 -10.76 -7.69 41.80
C GLY A 6 -9.94 -7.58 40.51
N ASP A 7 -10.21 -8.41 39.51
CA ASP A 7 -9.47 -8.39 38.23
C ASP A 7 -9.96 -7.27 37.29
N MET A 8 -11.11 -6.64 37.56
CA MET A 8 -11.73 -5.70 36.61
C MET A 8 -10.85 -4.49 36.30
N ALA A 9 -10.12 -3.98 37.30
CA ALA A 9 -9.14 -2.91 37.10
C ALA A 9 -8.05 -3.31 36.08
N VAL A 10 -7.51 -4.52 36.21
CA VAL A 10 -6.48 -5.04 35.29
C VAL A 10 -7.08 -5.31 33.90
N CYS A 11 -8.34 -5.77 33.82
CA CYS A 11 -9.01 -5.95 32.54
C CYS A 11 -9.21 -4.62 31.80
N VAL A 12 -9.52 -3.53 32.51
CA VAL A 12 -9.61 -2.18 31.92
C VAL A 12 -8.25 -1.75 31.39
N ASP A 13 -7.16 -1.97 32.13
CA ASP A 13 -5.79 -1.65 31.67
C ASP A 13 -5.46 -2.38 30.36
N ILE A 14 -5.72 -3.69 30.30
CA ILE A 14 -5.48 -4.51 29.11
C ILE A 14 -6.34 -4.03 27.94
N PHE A 15 -7.60 -3.64 28.19
CA PHE A 15 -8.49 -3.10 27.16
C PHE A 15 -7.92 -1.79 26.59
N ASP A 16 -7.60 -0.84 27.45
CA ASP A 16 -7.10 0.48 27.04
C ASP A 16 -5.79 0.33 26.24
N GLU A 17 -4.87 -0.53 26.67
CA GLU A 17 -3.62 -0.80 25.96
C GLU A 17 -3.85 -1.50 24.61
N ALA A 18 -4.70 -2.53 24.57
CA ALA A 18 -4.95 -3.31 23.35
C ALA A 18 -5.66 -2.49 22.27
N PHE A 19 -6.49 -1.52 22.67
CA PHE A 19 -7.30 -0.71 21.76
C PHE A 19 -6.85 0.76 21.64
N ALA A 20 -5.70 1.15 22.23
CA ALA A 20 -5.19 2.52 22.20
C ALA A 20 -5.08 3.13 20.78
N GLY A 21 -4.79 2.30 19.77
CA GLY A 21 -4.69 2.72 18.37
C GLY A 21 -5.98 2.58 17.56
N ASP A 22 -7.11 2.23 18.17
CA ASP A 22 -8.40 2.10 17.48
C ASP A 22 -9.02 3.50 17.23
N PRO A 23 -9.46 3.81 16.00
CA PRO A 23 -10.14 5.07 15.71
C PRO A 23 -11.35 5.35 16.62
N ALA A 24 -12.10 4.33 17.03
CA ALA A 24 -13.22 4.49 17.94
C ALA A 24 -12.77 5.12 19.27
N ILE A 25 -11.66 4.64 19.84
CA ILE A 25 -11.12 5.16 21.10
C ILE A 25 -10.71 6.63 20.95
N THR A 26 -10.14 6.99 19.79
CA THR A 26 -9.67 8.36 19.50
C THR A 26 -10.83 9.35 19.32
N TYR A 27 -11.87 8.97 18.57
CA TYR A 27 -12.89 9.92 18.13
C TYR A 27 -14.13 9.99 19.03
N LEU A 28 -14.42 8.93 19.81
CA LEU A 28 -15.57 8.93 20.72
C LEU A 28 -15.38 9.90 21.89
N HIS A 29 -14.15 9.99 22.40
CA HIS A 29 -13.83 10.73 23.62
C HIS A 29 -12.68 11.74 23.44
N PRO A 30 -12.73 12.61 22.42
CA PRO A 30 -11.56 13.35 21.93
C PRO A 30 -11.00 14.39 22.91
N ARG A 31 -11.81 14.83 23.89
CA ARG A 31 -11.44 15.86 24.88
C ARG A 31 -11.74 15.43 26.31
N SER A 32 -11.99 14.14 26.53
CA SER A 32 -12.31 13.63 27.86
C SER A 32 -11.03 13.43 28.67
N ASP A 33 -11.10 13.65 29.98
CA ASP A 33 -10.00 13.31 30.88
C ASP A 33 -9.81 11.78 30.91
N PRO A 34 -8.62 11.26 30.55
CA PRO A 34 -8.34 9.83 30.57
C PRO A 34 -8.61 9.16 31.92
N LYS A 35 -8.41 9.86 33.04
CA LYS A 35 -8.69 9.31 34.38
C LYS A 35 -10.19 9.07 34.58
N VAL A 36 -11.02 10.03 34.16
CA VAL A 36 -12.48 9.94 34.25
C VAL A 36 -13.02 8.87 33.31
N LEU A 37 -12.47 8.75 32.10
CA LEU A 37 -12.82 7.67 31.17
C LEU A 37 -12.51 6.30 31.76
N LYS A 38 -11.32 6.15 32.35
CA LYS A 38 -10.89 4.89 32.98
C LYS A 38 -11.77 4.52 34.17
N GLU A 39 -12.10 5.48 35.04
CA GLU A 39 -13.03 5.27 36.14
C GLU A 39 -14.42 4.85 35.65
N ARG A 40 -14.92 5.51 34.59
CA ARG A 40 -16.20 5.14 33.98
C ARG A 40 -16.16 3.75 33.34
N SER A 41 -15.04 3.39 32.70
CA SER A 41 -14.81 2.05 32.13
C SER A 41 -14.83 0.99 33.22
N LEU A 42 -14.12 1.23 34.34
CA LEU A 42 -14.13 0.34 35.50
C LEU A 42 -15.54 0.11 36.05
N GLN A 43 -16.31 1.18 36.29
CA GLN A 43 -17.70 1.07 36.72
C GLN A 43 -18.55 0.23 35.76
N ASN A 44 -18.35 0.38 34.45
CA ASN A 44 -19.06 -0.40 33.43
C ASN A 44 -18.66 -1.87 33.45
N PHE A 45 -17.37 -2.18 33.63
CA PHE A 45 -16.86 -3.54 33.74
C PHE A 45 -17.43 -4.22 34.99
N GLU A 46 -17.33 -3.57 36.16
CA GLU A 46 -17.86 -4.06 37.43
C GLU A 46 -19.38 -4.31 37.36
N LYS A 47 -20.15 -3.34 36.85
CA LYS A 47 -21.60 -3.48 36.66
C LYS A 47 -21.93 -4.67 35.75
N SER A 48 -21.14 -4.86 34.70
CA SER A 48 -21.39 -5.94 33.75
C SER A 48 -20.90 -7.31 34.22
N PHE A 49 -19.96 -7.37 35.16
CA PHE A 49 -19.46 -8.62 35.73
C PHE A 49 -20.57 -9.43 36.42
N THR A 50 -21.55 -8.74 37.00
CA THR A 50 -22.71 -9.36 37.67
C THR A 50 -23.94 -9.49 36.78
N ALA A 51 -23.87 -9.11 35.49
CA ALA A 51 -25.03 -9.13 34.61
C ALA A 51 -25.40 -10.57 34.18
N PRO A 52 -26.69 -10.86 33.90
CA PRO A 52 -27.15 -12.18 33.50
C PRO A 52 -26.37 -12.75 32.31
N GLY A 53 -25.94 -14.00 32.44
CA GLY A 53 -25.17 -14.70 31.40
C GLY A 53 -23.72 -14.22 31.22
N VAL A 54 -23.30 -13.11 31.84
CA VAL A 54 -21.95 -12.58 31.63
C VAL A 54 -20.91 -13.42 32.36
N LYS A 55 -19.86 -13.82 31.63
CA LYS A 55 -18.69 -14.50 32.19
C LYS A 55 -17.41 -13.88 31.67
N TYR A 56 -16.44 -13.73 32.57
CA TYR A 56 -15.11 -13.23 32.26
C TYR A 56 -14.08 -14.34 32.45
N PHE A 57 -13.14 -14.43 31.52
CA PHE A 57 -12.00 -15.34 31.61
C PHE A 57 -10.70 -14.57 31.48
N LYS A 58 -9.67 -15.01 32.20
CA LYS A 58 -8.30 -14.46 32.19
C LYS A 58 -7.27 -15.52 31.81
N THR A 59 -6.20 -15.03 31.21
CA THR A 59 -4.92 -15.73 31.00
C THR A 59 -3.87 -15.08 31.88
N ILE A 60 -3.13 -15.91 32.62
CA ILE A 60 -2.01 -15.47 33.46
C ILE A 60 -0.69 -16.05 32.96
N LEU A 61 0.42 -15.38 33.28
CA LEU A 61 1.74 -15.98 33.21
C LEU A 61 1.97 -16.84 34.46
N GLU A 62 2.44 -18.07 34.29
CA GLU A 62 2.65 -19.00 35.41
C GLU A 62 3.71 -18.50 36.39
N ASP A 63 4.80 -17.92 35.89
CA ASP A 63 5.94 -17.49 36.71
C ASP A 63 5.63 -16.23 37.55
N THR A 64 4.82 -15.30 37.03
CA THR A 64 4.58 -13.99 37.65
C THR A 64 3.17 -13.82 38.21
N GLY A 65 2.22 -14.65 37.79
CA GLY A 65 0.80 -14.48 38.07
C GLY A 65 0.15 -13.30 37.34
N GLU A 66 0.88 -12.61 36.45
CA GLU A 66 0.39 -11.43 35.74
C GLU A 66 -0.71 -11.79 34.74
N ILE A 67 -1.80 -11.02 34.75
CA ILE A 67 -2.87 -11.15 33.75
C ILE A 67 -2.44 -10.44 32.45
N VAL A 68 -2.37 -11.22 31.37
CA VAL A 68 -1.90 -10.75 30.05
C VAL A 68 -2.98 -10.73 28.97
N ALA A 69 -4.10 -11.40 29.22
CA ALA A 69 -5.25 -11.39 28.32
C ALA A 69 -6.55 -11.69 29.08
N PHE A 70 -7.67 -11.20 28.56
CA PHE A 70 -8.99 -11.55 29.06
C PHE A 70 -10.02 -11.63 27.93
N SER A 71 -11.13 -12.32 28.20
CA SER A 71 -12.31 -12.31 27.34
C SER A 71 -13.59 -12.14 28.16
N LYS A 72 -14.57 -11.48 27.56
CA LYS A 72 -15.91 -11.27 28.10
C LYS A 72 -16.93 -11.93 27.18
N TRP A 73 -17.71 -12.82 27.76
CA TRP A 73 -18.77 -13.57 27.09
C TRP A 73 -20.12 -13.30 27.72
N VAL A 74 -21.16 -13.39 26.92
CA VAL A 74 -22.55 -13.48 27.34
C VAL A 74 -23.06 -14.85 26.90
N TYR A 75 -23.38 -15.68 27.89
CA TYR A 75 -23.92 -17.02 27.70
C TYR A 75 -25.43 -16.92 27.46
N PRO A 76 -26.04 -17.98 26.89
CA PRO A 76 -27.48 -18.10 26.79
C PRO A 76 -28.17 -17.80 28.14
N HIS A 77 -29.08 -16.84 28.15
CA HIS A 77 -29.81 -16.40 29.33
C HIS A 77 -31.20 -15.88 28.94
N THR A 78 -32.13 -15.90 29.89
CA THR A 78 -33.44 -15.26 29.71
C THR A 78 -33.31 -13.76 29.98
N PRO A 79 -33.63 -12.88 29.00
CA PRO A 79 -33.65 -11.45 29.23
C PRO A 79 -34.66 -11.07 30.31
N ASP A 80 -34.34 -10.08 31.14
CA ASP A 80 -35.30 -9.50 32.06
C ASP A 80 -36.29 -8.63 31.27
N PRO A 81 -37.61 -8.96 31.27
CA PRO A 81 -38.61 -8.18 30.53
C PRO A 81 -38.79 -6.75 31.07
N ASN A 82 -38.32 -6.46 32.28
CA ASN A 82 -38.38 -5.14 32.90
C ASN A 82 -37.08 -4.33 32.72
N ALA A 83 -36.05 -4.90 32.09
CA ALA A 83 -34.82 -4.19 31.84
C ALA A 83 -35.06 -2.99 30.91
N GLU A 84 -34.42 -1.85 31.23
CA GLU A 84 -34.43 -0.68 30.36
C GLU A 84 -33.88 -1.04 28.98
N ASP A 85 -34.54 -0.57 27.92
CA ASP A 85 -34.06 -0.76 26.55
C ASP A 85 -32.64 -0.15 26.40
N PRO A 86 -31.63 -0.95 25.99
CA PRO A 86 -30.26 -0.47 25.93
C PRO A 86 -30.04 0.72 24.98
N GLU A 87 -30.85 0.88 23.92
CA GLU A 87 -30.75 2.04 23.03
C GLU A 87 -31.29 3.30 23.71
N THR A 88 -32.35 3.19 24.51
CA THR A 88 -32.83 4.28 25.38
C THR A 88 -31.75 4.68 26.37
N ALA A 89 -31.17 3.72 27.10
CA ALA A 89 -30.12 3.99 28.07
C ALA A 89 -28.91 4.72 27.47
N ILE A 90 -28.46 4.35 26.25
CA ILE A 90 -27.35 5.04 25.56
C ILE A 90 -27.68 6.51 25.28
N ARG A 91 -28.94 6.81 24.93
CA ARG A 91 -29.40 8.16 24.58
C ARG A 91 -29.67 9.04 25.79
N THR A 92 -30.07 8.46 26.92
CA THR A 92 -30.44 9.18 28.14
C THR A 92 -29.29 9.30 29.14
N GLN A 93 -28.33 8.37 29.11
CA GLN A 93 -27.17 8.39 29.99
C GLN A 93 -26.31 9.64 29.73
N GLN A 94 -25.87 10.28 30.81
CA GLN A 94 -24.88 11.35 30.71
C GLN A 94 -23.53 10.79 30.28
N HIS A 95 -22.99 11.31 29.18
CA HIS A 95 -21.68 10.92 28.65
C HIS A 95 -20.58 11.67 29.37
N VAL A 96 -19.35 11.12 29.33
CA VAL A 96 -18.19 11.74 30.00
C VAL A 96 -17.92 13.10 29.36
N LEU A 97 -17.67 14.13 30.18
CA LEU A 97 -17.38 15.47 29.68
C LEU A 97 -16.21 15.45 28.69
N GLY A 98 -16.39 16.07 27.53
CA GLY A 98 -15.40 16.05 26.44
C GLY A 98 -15.57 14.90 25.45
N SER A 99 -16.62 14.07 25.63
CA SER A 99 -17.08 13.10 24.64
C SER A 99 -17.74 13.77 23.45
N ASN A 100 -17.86 13.00 22.38
CA ASN A 100 -18.67 13.34 21.23
C ASN A 100 -19.98 12.55 21.30
N ASP A 101 -20.98 13.13 21.96
CA ASP A 101 -22.20 12.41 22.34
C ASP A 101 -22.95 11.84 21.14
N GLU A 102 -23.02 12.56 20.02
CA GLU A 102 -23.66 12.09 18.79
C GLU A 102 -22.97 10.83 18.25
N LEU A 103 -21.62 10.85 18.17
CA LEU A 103 -20.84 9.71 17.70
C LEU A 103 -20.91 8.54 18.68
N VAL A 104 -20.93 8.80 20.00
CA VAL A 104 -21.14 7.77 21.03
C VAL A 104 -22.49 7.10 20.85
N VAL A 105 -23.56 7.87 20.70
CA VAL A 105 -24.90 7.31 20.43
C VAL A 105 -24.90 6.50 19.14
N GLU A 106 -24.35 7.04 18.04
CA GLU A 106 -24.32 6.36 16.75
C GLU A 106 -23.56 5.02 16.84
N PHE A 107 -22.37 5.05 17.43
CA PHE A 107 -21.49 3.89 17.59
C PHE A 107 -22.20 2.78 18.33
N PHE A 108 -22.65 3.03 19.56
CA PHE A 108 -23.27 1.99 20.37
C PHE A 108 -24.62 1.54 19.79
N THR A 109 -25.40 2.43 19.18
CA THR A 109 -26.66 2.07 18.52
C THR A 109 -26.43 1.10 17.36
N LYS A 110 -25.42 1.33 16.51
CA LYS A 110 -25.09 0.43 15.41
C LYS A 110 -24.65 -0.95 15.91
N PHE A 111 -23.82 -1.00 16.95
CA PHE A 111 -23.44 -2.26 17.59
C PHE A 111 -24.66 -3.00 18.15
N LEU A 112 -25.57 -2.32 18.86
CA LEU A 112 -26.79 -2.94 19.37
C LEU A 112 -27.70 -3.47 18.27
N ARG A 113 -27.88 -2.74 17.17
CA ARG A 113 -28.69 -3.20 16.03
C ARG A 113 -28.11 -4.48 15.42
N GLY A 114 -26.79 -4.57 15.28
CA GLY A 114 -26.11 -5.80 14.87
C GLY A 114 -26.39 -6.96 15.82
N ARG A 115 -26.34 -6.73 17.14
CA ARG A 115 -26.67 -7.75 18.15
C ARG A 115 -28.12 -8.21 18.03
N ARG A 116 -29.09 -7.30 17.96
CA ARG A 116 -30.52 -7.63 17.81
C ARG A 116 -30.82 -8.43 16.54
N LYS A 117 -30.06 -8.22 15.47
CA LYS A 117 -30.25 -8.90 14.19
C LYS A 117 -29.79 -10.36 14.21
N TRP A 118 -28.71 -10.67 14.93
CA TRP A 118 -28.04 -11.98 14.83
C TRP A 118 -28.08 -12.82 16.11
N ILE A 119 -28.25 -12.18 17.26
CA ILE A 119 -28.10 -12.82 18.56
C ILE A 119 -29.47 -13.01 19.16
N VAL A 120 -29.77 -14.27 19.51
CA VAL A 120 -30.94 -14.66 20.29
C VAL A 120 -30.43 -14.93 21.70
N PRO A 121 -30.70 -14.06 22.69
CA PRO A 121 -30.12 -14.14 24.03
C PRO A 121 -30.29 -15.49 24.72
N GLU A 122 -31.39 -16.20 24.43
CA GLU A 122 -31.76 -17.46 25.07
C GLU A 122 -31.01 -18.68 24.52
N THR A 123 -30.37 -18.56 23.34
CA THR A 123 -29.78 -19.71 22.64
C THR A 123 -28.37 -19.47 22.10
N HIS A 124 -27.97 -18.21 21.93
CA HIS A 124 -26.69 -17.85 21.32
C HIS A 124 -25.70 -17.36 22.36
N TYR A 125 -24.44 -17.76 22.17
CA TYR A 125 -23.29 -17.20 22.85
C TYR A 125 -22.84 -15.92 22.16
N PHE A 126 -22.42 -14.92 22.93
CA PHE A 126 -21.87 -13.68 22.39
C PHE A 126 -20.55 -13.32 23.05
N MET A 127 -19.48 -13.24 22.26
CA MET A 127 -18.22 -12.67 22.73
C MET A 127 -18.25 -11.16 22.56
N SER A 128 -18.27 -10.45 23.68
CA SER A 128 -18.30 -8.99 23.69
C SER A 128 -16.91 -8.37 23.61
N ILE A 129 -15.91 -8.99 24.23
CA ILE A 129 -14.53 -8.47 24.29
C ILE A 129 -13.56 -9.64 24.29
N LEU A 130 -12.48 -9.52 23.51
CA LEU A 130 -11.26 -10.31 23.65
C LEU A 130 -10.09 -9.35 23.51
N ALA A 131 -9.25 -9.28 24.54
CA ALA A 131 -8.11 -8.38 24.57
C ALA A 131 -6.86 -9.10 25.06
N VAL A 132 -5.73 -8.79 24.43
CA VAL A 132 -4.40 -9.31 24.77
C VAL A 132 -3.45 -8.12 24.81
N ARG A 133 -2.64 -8.01 25.87
CA ARG A 133 -1.62 -6.96 26.00
C ARG A 133 -0.71 -6.93 24.77
N PRO A 134 -0.34 -5.75 24.23
CA PRO A 134 0.41 -5.62 22.98
C PRO A 134 1.67 -6.51 22.90
N GLU A 135 2.44 -6.64 23.98
CA GLU A 135 3.70 -7.40 24.07
C GLU A 135 3.49 -8.92 23.97
N TYR A 136 2.25 -9.38 24.16
CA TYR A 136 1.87 -10.78 24.16
C TYR A 136 0.94 -11.16 23.00
N GLN A 137 0.62 -10.20 22.12
CA GLN A 137 -0.15 -10.46 20.91
C GLN A 137 0.62 -11.36 19.94
N ARG A 138 -0.12 -12.02 19.04
CA ARG A 138 0.41 -12.95 18.02
C ARG A 138 1.18 -14.16 18.55
N LYS A 139 1.16 -14.42 19.86
CA LYS A 139 1.72 -15.62 20.52
C LYS A 139 0.70 -16.73 20.79
N GLY A 140 -0.47 -16.68 20.15
CA GLY A 140 -1.52 -17.72 20.29
C GLY A 140 -2.49 -17.54 21.47
N LEU A 141 -2.28 -16.55 22.35
CA LEU A 141 -3.12 -16.35 23.55
C LEU A 141 -4.61 -16.11 23.23
N GLY A 142 -4.91 -15.41 22.15
CA GLY A 142 -6.30 -15.21 21.71
C GLY A 142 -6.99 -16.51 21.31
N SER A 143 -6.27 -17.46 20.71
CA SER A 143 -6.82 -18.80 20.42
C SER A 143 -6.99 -19.61 21.71
N MET A 144 -6.02 -19.52 22.62
CA MET A 144 -6.04 -20.25 23.88
C MET A 144 -7.23 -19.87 24.77
N ILE A 145 -7.54 -18.57 24.89
CA ILE A 145 -8.66 -18.12 25.73
C ILE A 145 -10.03 -18.36 25.07
N LEU A 146 -10.07 -18.48 23.74
CA LEU A 146 -11.27 -18.71 22.95
C LEU A 146 -11.69 -20.18 22.95
N ALA A 147 -10.73 -21.10 22.85
CA ALA A 147 -10.99 -22.53 22.61
C ALA A 147 -11.95 -23.20 23.62
N PRO A 148 -11.82 -23.00 24.95
CA PRO A 148 -12.70 -23.70 25.90
C PRO A 148 -14.17 -23.33 25.75
N VAL A 149 -14.48 -22.07 25.38
CA VAL A 149 -15.86 -21.63 25.18
C VAL A 149 -16.41 -22.18 23.86
N LEU A 150 -15.59 -22.23 22.80
CA LEU A 150 -16.01 -22.84 21.52
C LEU A 150 -16.29 -24.33 21.67
N GLU A 151 -15.45 -25.07 22.40
CA GLU A 151 -15.72 -26.48 22.68
C GLU A 151 -17.05 -26.69 23.42
N GLN A 152 -17.43 -25.77 24.30
CA GLN A 152 -18.73 -25.81 24.97
C GLN A 152 -19.87 -25.50 24.00
N VAL A 153 -19.72 -24.47 23.17
CA VAL A 153 -20.71 -24.12 22.12
C VAL A 153 -20.98 -25.30 21.20
N ASP A 154 -19.93 -25.99 20.77
CA ASP A 154 -20.02 -27.17 19.90
C ASP A 154 -20.73 -28.34 20.59
N LYS A 155 -20.40 -28.62 21.86
CA LYS A 155 -21.05 -29.67 22.67
C LYS A 155 -22.55 -29.41 22.85
N GLU A 156 -22.95 -28.15 22.97
CA GLU A 156 -24.34 -27.74 23.14
C GLU A 156 -25.08 -27.58 21.80
N ASN A 157 -24.40 -27.78 20.67
CA ASN A 157 -24.93 -27.52 19.32
C ASN A 157 -25.52 -26.09 19.20
N ALA A 158 -24.89 -25.14 19.89
CA ALA A 158 -25.29 -23.74 19.96
C ALA A 158 -24.57 -22.92 18.87
N LYS A 159 -24.89 -21.63 18.77
CA LYS A 159 -24.19 -20.69 17.89
C LYS A 159 -23.47 -19.64 18.73
N ALA A 160 -22.30 -19.21 18.25
CA ALA A 160 -21.56 -18.10 18.83
C ALA A 160 -21.49 -16.92 17.85
N PHE A 161 -21.57 -15.71 18.39
CA PHE A 161 -21.45 -14.45 17.66
C PHE A 161 -20.37 -13.56 18.27
N VAL A 162 -19.69 -12.78 17.44
CA VAL A 162 -18.70 -11.78 17.86
C VAL A 162 -18.81 -10.56 16.95
N GLN A 163 -18.62 -9.38 17.51
CA GLN A 163 -18.43 -8.15 16.74
C GLN A 163 -16.93 -7.85 16.73
N GLY A 164 -16.24 -8.41 15.73
CA GLY A 164 -14.78 -8.37 15.64
C GLY A 164 -14.23 -7.08 15.05
N SER A 165 -13.03 -6.68 15.48
CA SER A 165 -12.24 -5.64 14.82
C SER A 165 -11.51 -6.20 13.61
N GLU A 166 -11.05 -5.33 12.71
CA GLU A 166 -10.22 -5.70 11.55
C GLU A 166 -8.96 -6.48 11.98
N LYS A 167 -8.28 -6.03 13.04
CA LYS A 167 -7.11 -6.74 13.60
C LYS A 167 -7.46 -8.13 14.16
N GLY A 168 -8.69 -8.32 14.63
CA GLY A 168 -9.15 -9.56 15.24
C GLY A 168 -9.71 -10.58 14.24
N VAL A 169 -10.15 -10.16 13.05
CA VAL A 169 -10.91 -11.02 12.12
C VAL A 169 -10.17 -12.30 11.74
N GLY A 170 -8.85 -12.23 11.53
CA GLY A 170 -8.04 -13.39 11.19
C GLY A 170 -7.99 -14.47 12.27
N LEU A 171 -8.12 -14.10 13.56
CA LEU A 171 -8.26 -15.06 14.66
C LEU A 171 -9.56 -15.85 14.52
N TYR A 172 -10.67 -15.17 14.25
CA TYR A 172 -11.98 -15.81 14.17
C TYR A 172 -12.09 -16.72 12.95
N LEU A 173 -11.63 -16.27 11.78
CA LEU A 173 -11.61 -17.08 10.56
C LEU A 173 -10.79 -18.37 10.75
N LYS A 174 -9.67 -18.30 11.46
CA LYS A 174 -8.85 -19.49 11.79
C LYS A 174 -9.61 -20.52 12.63
N HIS A 175 -10.58 -20.08 13.44
CA HIS A 175 -11.44 -20.95 14.26
C HIS A 175 -12.77 -21.28 13.57
N GLY A 176 -12.85 -21.15 12.24
CA GLY A 176 -14.02 -21.58 11.46
C GLY A 176 -15.22 -20.64 11.51
N TRP A 177 -15.04 -19.42 12.04
CA TRP A 177 -16.10 -18.41 12.02
C TRP A 177 -16.36 -17.91 10.60
N VAL A 178 -17.60 -17.50 10.33
CA VAL A 178 -18.02 -16.94 9.05
C VAL A 178 -18.58 -15.54 9.27
N GLU A 179 -18.18 -14.60 8.42
CA GLU A 179 -18.71 -13.24 8.44
C GLU A 179 -20.17 -13.23 7.97
N VAL A 180 -21.05 -12.63 8.76
CA VAL A 180 -22.50 -12.54 8.48
C VAL A 180 -23.01 -11.11 8.36
N ASP A 181 -22.27 -10.12 8.88
CA ASP A 181 -22.65 -8.71 8.85
C ASP A 181 -21.45 -7.79 9.10
N GLU A 182 -21.66 -6.50 8.86
CA GLU A 182 -20.61 -5.49 8.96
C GLU A 182 -21.15 -4.19 9.58
N ILE A 183 -20.37 -3.61 10.51
CA ILE A 183 -20.68 -2.31 11.12
C ILE A 183 -19.62 -1.30 10.68
N LEU A 184 -20.04 -0.32 9.88
CA LEU A 184 -19.17 0.80 9.49
C LEU A 184 -19.44 2.06 10.30
N MET A 185 -18.36 2.68 10.76
CA MET A 185 -18.36 3.98 11.43
C MET A 185 -17.71 5.05 10.55
N ASP A 186 -18.29 6.24 10.54
CA ASP A 186 -17.74 7.40 9.84
C ASP A 186 -17.20 8.40 10.84
N TYR A 187 -15.87 8.45 10.94
CA TYR A 187 -15.21 9.43 11.81
C TYR A 187 -14.95 10.76 11.10
N SER A 188 -15.28 10.87 9.82
CA SER A 188 -14.91 12.02 8.99
C SER A 188 -15.60 13.35 9.32
N PRO A 189 -16.84 13.39 9.85
CA PRO A 189 -17.41 14.61 10.43
C PRO A 189 -16.62 15.10 11.65
N TYR A 190 -15.85 14.22 12.28
CA TYR A 190 -15.17 14.43 13.56
C TYR A 190 -13.64 14.52 13.43
N GLY A 191 -13.14 14.74 12.21
CA GLY A 191 -11.70 14.90 11.93
C GLY A 191 -11.02 13.66 11.36
N GLY A 192 -11.75 12.57 11.09
CA GLY A 192 -11.27 11.44 10.29
C GLY A 192 -11.17 11.76 8.79
N ALA A 193 -10.44 10.96 8.02
CA ALA A 193 -10.28 11.16 6.58
C ALA A 193 -11.63 10.97 5.82
N LYS A 194 -12.09 12.01 5.12
CA LYS A 194 -13.40 12.06 4.41
C LYS A 194 -13.44 11.29 3.09
N ASP A 195 -12.31 11.19 2.39
CA ASP A 195 -12.19 10.55 1.09
C ASP A 195 -12.27 9.01 1.18
N VAL A 196 -11.88 8.48 2.33
CA VAL A 196 -11.72 7.05 2.59
C VAL A 196 -13.08 6.33 2.72
N LYS A 197 -14.10 6.97 3.30
CA LYS A 197 -15.47 6.42 3.36
C LYS A 197 -16.15 6.38 1.99
N THR A 198 -15.87 7.35 1.12
CA THR A 198 -16.49 7.44 -0.21
C THR A 198 -16.14 6.22 -1.05
N ALA A 199 -14.87 5.78 -1.01
CA ALA A 199 -14.42 4.56 -1.69
C ALA A 199 -15.08 3.29 -1.12
N LEU A 200 -15.16 3.15 0.22
CA LEU A 200 -15.84 2.02 0.86
C LEU A 200 -17.33 1.95 0.49
N LEU A 201 -18.06 3.05 0.60
CA LEU A 201 -19.49 3.11 0.25
C LEU A 201 -19.74 2.81 -1.23
N PHE A 202 -18.84 3.28 -2.09
CA PHE A 202 -18.90 3.00 -3.52
C PHE A 202 -18.67 1.51 -3.80
N GLY A 203 -17.64 0.90 -3.20
CA GLY A 203 -17.41 -0.53 -3.26
C GLY A 203 -18.63 -1.34 -2.81
N LYS A 204 -19.26 -0.95 -1.69
CA LYS A 204 -20.48 -1.59 -1.17
C LYS A 204 -21.65 -1.49 -2.14
N ARG A 205 -21.88 -0.31 -2.72
CA ARG A 205 -22.94 -0.09 -3.72
C ARG A 205 -22.79 -1.04 -4.91
N HIS A 206 -21.56 -1.37 -5.28
CA HIS A 206 -21.24 -2.30 -6.36
C HIS A 206 -20.97 -3.73 -5.89
N LYS A 207 -21.30 -4.07 -4.63
CA LYS A 207 -21.17 -5.41 -4.03
C LYS A 207 -19.76 -5.99 -4.17
N ARG A 208 -18.74 -5.14 -3.98
CA ARG A 208 -17.33 -5.56 -3.97
C ARG A 208 -17.00 -6.29 -2.66
N GLY A 209 -16.01 -7.17 -2.69
CA GLY A 209 -15.61 -7.94 -1.50
C GLY A 209 -14.99 -7.05 -0.44
N LEU A 210 -15.18 -7.37 0.85
CA LEU A 210 -14.68 -6.57 1.97
C LEU A 210 -13.18 -6.32 1.86
N HIS A 211 -12.41 -7.37 1.65
CA HIS A 211 -10.96 -7.30 1.49
C HIS A 211 -10.55 -6.33 0.38
N GLU A 212 -11.19 -6.38 -0.79
CA GLU A 212 -10.92 -5.45 -1.89
C GLU A 212 -11.21 -3.99 -1.49
N MET A 213 -12.32 -3.76 -0.79
CA MET A 213 -12.69 -2.44 -0.27
C MET A 213 -11.69 -1.94 0.78
N LEU A 214 -11.21 -2.82 1.66
CA LEU A 214 -10.21 -2.48 2.68
C LEU A 214 -8.84 -2.15 2.05
N GLN A 215 -8.41 -2.87 1.01
CA GLN A 215 -7.17 -2.52 0.31
C GLN A 215 -7.29 -1.16 -0.40
N ALA A 216 -8.43 -0.88 -1.04
CA ALA A 216 -8.69 0.44 -1.63
C ALA A 216 -8.75 1.55 -0.56
N TYR A 217 -9.32 1.24 0.61
CA TYR A 217 -9.30 2.12 1.80
C TYR A 217 -7.87 2.42 2.24
N ASN A 218 -7.04 1.39 2.39
CA ASN A 218 -5.67 1.52 2.87
C ASN A 218 -4.80 2.32 1.88
N LEU A 219 -4.97 2.10 0.57
CA LEU A 219 -4.31 2.90 -0.47
C LEU A 219 -4.74 4.38 -0.39
N ALA A 220 -6.00 4.67 -0.09
CA ALA A 220 -6.53 6.03 0.03
C ALA A 220 -6.18 6.73 1.37
N ALA A 221 -5.74 5.98 2.40
CA ALA A 221 -5.58 6.47 3.76
C ALA A 221 -4.37 7.41 3.96
N GLY A 222 -3.49 7.53 2.98
CA GLY A 222 -2.31 8.39 3.04
C GLY A 222 -2.62 9.87 3.27
N TYR A 223 -1.56 10.68 3.43
CA TYR A 223 -1.70 12.12 3.63
C TYR A 223 -2.38 12.80 2.43
N SER A 224 -2.95 13.97 2.68
CA SER A 224 -3.66 14.76 1.67
C SER A 224 -2.76 15.49 0.70
N ASP A 225 -1.48 15.69 1.00
CA ASP A 225 -0.61 16.60 0.26
C ASP A 225 -0.20 16.09 -1.13
N VAL A 226 0.00 14.78 -1.29
CA VAL A 226 0.31 14.12 -2.56
C VAL A 226 -0.65 12.96 -2.82
N VAL A 227 -1.22 12.94 -4.02
CA VAL A 227 -2.06 11.84 -4.51
C VAL A 227 -1.44 11.23 -5.77
N VAL A 228 -1.35 9.90 -5.84
CA VAL A 228 -1.02 9.15 -7.06
C VAL A 228 -2.32 8.60 -7.65
N ILE A 229 -2.58 8.86 -8.94
CA ILE A 229 -3.74 8.29 -9.63
C ILE A 229 -3.27 7.23 -10.61
N LEU A 230 -3.58 5.97 -10.32
CA LEU A 230 -3.38 4.81 -11.18
C LEU A 230 -4.60 4.54 -12.06
N GLN A 231 -4.45 3.62 -13.00
CA GLN A 231 -5.51 3.31 -13.95
C GLN A 231 -6.66 2.56 -13.28
N ARG A 232 -6.38 1.39 -12.71
CA ARG A 232 -7.40 0.46 -12.20
C ARG A 232 -6.76 -0.61 -11.32
N PRO A 233 -7.54 -1.29 -10.49
CA PRO A 233 -7.06 -2.44 -9.72
C PRO A 233 -6.55 -3.56 -10.64
N ALA A 234 -5.56 -4.31 -10.16
CA ALA A 234 -5.07 -5.49 -10.86
C ALA A 234 -6.17 -6.57 -10.95
N PRO A 235 -6.31 -7.26 -12.11
CA PRO A 235 -7.42 -8.18 -12.33
C PRO A 235 -7.38 -9.44 -11.47
N ASN A 236 -6.17 -9.95 -11.20
CA ASN A 236 -5.93 -11.15 -10.41
C ASN A 236 -4.98 -10.78 -9.27
N HIS A 237 -5.53 -10.30 -8.18
CA HIS A 237 -4.75 -9.90 -7.01
C HIS A 237 -5.42 -10.46 -5.75
N ASP A 238 -4.63 -10.99 -4.81
CA ASP A 238 -5.16 -11.51 -3.55
C ASP A 238 -5.39 -10.35 -2.59
N TYR A 239 -6.65 -10.00 -2.37
CA TYR A 239 -7.01 -8.91 -1.48
C TYR A 239 -7.04 -9.33 0.00
N SER A 240 -7.05 -10.63 0.30
CA SER A 240 -7.25 -11.18 1.65
C SER A 240 -6.01 -11.11 2.55
N VAL A 241 -4.84 -10.87 1.95
CA VAL A 241 -3.56 -10.72 2.66
C VAL A 241 -3.45 -9.37 3.38
N VAL A 242 -2.49 -9.26 4.29
CA VAL A 242 -2.15 -7.99 4.95
C VAL A 242 -1.66 -6.95 3.93
N PHE A 243 -1.84 -5.66 4.21
CA PHE A 243 -1.59 -4.57 3.27
C PHE A 243 -0.16 -4.57 2.69
N GLU A 244 0.85 -4.85 3.50
CA GLU A 244 2.24 -4.91 3.06
C GLU A 244 2.44 -5.99 1.98
N LYS A 245 1.82 -7.15 2.20
CA LYS A 245 1.90 -8.27 1.25
C LYS A 245 1.10 -8.00 -0.01
N PHE A 246 -0.07 -7.37 0.13
CA PHE A 246 -0.90 -6.89 -0.98
C PHE A 246 -0.11 -5.92 -1.90
N VAL A 247 0.64 -4.98 -1.33
CA VAL A 247 1.49 -4.08 -2.11
C VAL A 247 2.62 -4.84 -2.80
N GLU A 248 3.35 -5.69 -2.07
CA GLU A 248 4.50 -6.46 -2.56
C GLU A 248 4.12 -7.38 -3.73
N ASP A 249 2.97 -8.05 -3.64
CA ASP A 249 2.51 -9.01 -4.64
C ASP A 249 1.97 -8.33 -5.92
N CYS A 250 1.83 -7.00 -5.92
CA CYS A 250 1.47 -6.23 -7.11
C CYS A 250 2.69 -5.49 -7.66
N PRO A 251 3.26 -5.90 -8.83
CA PRO A 251 4.44 -5.25 -9.39
C PRO A 251 4.27 -3.74 -9.63
N THR A 252 3.03 -3.27 -9.85
CA THR A 252 2.75 -1.84 -10.00
C THR A 252 2.76 -1.12 -8.66
N LEU A 253 2.10 -1.66 -7.62
CA LEU A 253 2.06 -1.01 -6.30
C LEU A 253 3.43 -1.07 -5.61
N ASP A 254 4.14 -2.19 -5.71
CA ASP A 254 5.53 -2.31 -5.25
C ASP A 254 6.44 -1.27 -5.92
N ALA A 255 6.31 -1.06 -7.23
CA ALA A 255 7.04 -0.01 -7.92
C ALA A 255 6.67 1.40 -7.42
N VAL A 256 5.39 1.67 -7.17
CA VAL A 256 4.94 2.96 -6.60
C VAL A 256 5.55 3.17 -5.21
N ASP A 257 5.53 2.16 -4.34
CA ASP A 257 6.14 2.23 -3.01
C ASP A 257 7.64 2.56 -3.09
N LYS A 258 8.39 1.82 -3.91
CA LYS A 258 9.83 2.04 -4.13
C LYS A 258 10.14 3.43 -4.70
N LEU A 259 9.32 3.92 -5.64
CA LEU A 259 9.49 5.26 -6.21
C LEU A 259 9.25 6.36 -5.17
N ILE A 260 8.24 6.21 -4.31
CA ILE A 260 7.96 7.15 -3.22
C ILE A 260 9.13 7.16 -2.24
N ARG A 261 9.59 5.98 -1.80
CA ARG A 261 10.72 5.83 -0.90
C ARG A 261 11.98 6.48 -1.45
N PHE A 262 12.31 6.20 -2.71
CA PHE A 262 13.46 6.80 -3.36
C PHE A 262 13.37 8.33 -3.42
N ALA A 263 12.25 8.85 -3.92
CA ALA A 263 12.05 10.30 -4.08
C ALA A 263 12.08 11.07 -2.74
N THR A 264 11.79 10.38 -1.64
CA THR A 264 11.69 10.97 -0.30
C THR A 264 12.81 10.54 0.64
N LYS A 265 13.79 9.77 0.17
CA LYS A 265 14.88 9.19 0.99
C LYS A 265 14.33 8.40 2.20
N GLU A 266 13.42 7.46 1.93
CA GLU A 266 12.77 6.58 2.91
C GLU A 266 11.87 7.28 3.95
N THR A 267 11.66 8.60 3.86
CA THR A 267 10.79 9.33 4.81
C THR A 267 9.30 9.12 4.52
N ARG A 268 8.94 8.64 3.33
CA ARG A 268 7.58 8.25 2.96
C ARG A 268 7.57 6.92 2.22
N ASN A 269 6.41 6.30 2.24
CA ASN A 269 6.09 5.05 1.54
C ASN A 269 4.62 5.11 1.05
N ILE A 270 4.14 4.03 0.42
CA ILE A 270 2.78 3.97 -0.12
C ILE A 270 1.68 4.02 0.96
N GLN A 271 1.95 3.68 2.22
CA GLN A 271 0.98 3.83 3.31
C GLN A 271 0.79 5.32 3.68
N THR A 272 1.81 6.15 3.45
CA THR A 272 1.79 7.58 3.80
C THR A 272 1.38 8.50 2.64
N VAL A 273 1.24 7.97 1.42
CA VAL A 273 0.87 8.72 0.22
C VAL A 273 -0.43 8.15 -0.34
N SER A 274 -1.39 9.00 -0.63
CA SER A 274 -2.70 8.54 -1.11
C SER A 274 -2.60 8.01 -2.54
N VAL A 275 -3.11 6.80 -2.79
CA VAL A 275 -3.16 6.18 -4.12
C VAL A 275 -4.61 5.89 -4.48
N PHE A 276 -5.06 6.43 -5.62
CA PHE A 276 -6.41 6.24 -6.14
C PHE A 276 -6.38 5.56 -7.51
N ASP A 277 -7.47 4.90 -7.88
CA ASP A 277 -7.69 4.38 -9.23
C ASP A 277 -8.73 5.22 -9.97
N ALA A 278 -8.40 5.63 -11.19
CA ALA A 278 -9.35 6.32 -12.08
C ALA A 278 -10.57 5.45 -12.43
N TYR A 279 -10.40 4.14 -12.47
CA TYR A 279 -11.44 3.14 -12.66
C TYR A 279 -11.54 2.21 -11.43
N SER A 280 -11.76 2.81 -10.26
CA SER A 280 -11.88 2.13 -8.96
C SER A 280 -12.87 0.95 -9.01
N PHE A 281 -12.48 -0.20 -8.47
CA PHE A 281 -13.25 -1.46 -8.47
C PHE A 281 -13.65 -2.00 -9.86
N LYS A 282 -12.96 -1.54 -10.92
CA LYS A 282 -13.18 -1.95 -12.30
C LYS A 282 -11.90 -2.52 -12.94
N PRO A 283 -11.51 -3.76 -12.57
CA PRO A 283 -10.26 -4.36 -13.06
C PRO A 283 -10.23 -4.61 -14.58
N MET A 284 -11.37 -4.93 -15.19
CA MET A 284 -11.45 -5.24 -16.63
C MET A 284 -12.19 -4.15 -17.42
N LEU A 285 -11.79 -3.93 -18.67
CA LEU A 285 -12.37 -2.90 -19.55
C LEU A 285 -13.86 -3.16 -19.83
N TYR A 286 -14.22 -4.41 -20.03
CA TYR A 286 -15.57 -4.84 -20.37
C TYR A 286 -16.50 -5.01 -19.15
N THR A 287 -16.00 -4.77 -17.93
CA THR A 287 -16.84 -4.82 -16.74
C THR A 287 -17.90 -3.71 -16.80
N LYS A 288 -19.17 -4.08 -16.76
CA LYS A 288 -20.29 -3.12 -16.87
C LYS A 288 -20.46 -2.22 -15.64
N LYS A 289 -20.14 -2.74 -14.45
CA LYS A 289 -20.29 -2.02 -13.18
C LYS A 289 -19.02 -2.13 -12.32
N PRO A 290 -18.51 -1.04 -11.75
CA PRO A 290 -19.01 0.33 -11.90
C PRO A 290 -18.85 0.87 -13.33
N SER A 291 -19.70 1.84 -13.72
CA SER A 291 -19.53 2.55 -14.98
C SER A 291 -18.31 3.47 -14.93
N ASP A 292 -17.79 3.88 -16.08
CA ASP A 292 -16.65 4.80 -16.13
C ASP A 292 -17.00 6.16 -15.52
N GLU A 293 -18.23 6.64 -15.74
CA GLU A 293 -18.73 7.89 -15.15
C GLU A 293 -18.86 7.79 -13.62
N GLU A 294 -19.34 6.65 -13.11
CA GLU A 294 -19.41 6.38 -11.66
C GLU A 294 -18.00 6.39 -11.05
N CYS A 295 -17.02 5.76 -11.71
CA CYS A 295 -15.63 5.76 -11.25
C CYS A 295 -15.03 7.17 -11.25
N HIS A 296 -15.21 7.94 -12.32
CA HIS A 296 -14.68 9.31 -12.38
C HIS A 296 -15.38 10.24 -11.38
N SER A 297 -16.69 10.07 -11.14
CA SER A 297 -17.41 10.82 -10.10
C SER A 297 -16.87 10.51 -8.71
N LEU A 298 -16.56 9.23 -8.42
CA LEU A 298 -15.88 8.86 -7.17
C LEU A 298 -14.51 9.53 -7.07
N LEU A 299 -13.68 9.45 -8.12
CA LEU A 299 -12.35 10.05 -8.12
C LEU A 299 -12.40 11.57 -7.88
N GLU A 300 -13.33 12.28 -8.51
CA GLU A 300 -13.56 13.71 -8.23
C GLU A 300 -13.87 13.96 -6.76
N GLN A 301 -14.79 13.20 -6.17
CA GLN A 301 -15.17 13.34 -4.76
C GLN A 301 -13.97 13.08 -3.84
N MET A 302 -13.17 12.06 -4.12
CA MET A 302 -11.97 11.73 -3.34
C MET A 302 -10.92 12.84 -3.44
N LEU A 303 -10.67 13.39 -4.64
CA LEU A 303 -9.75 14.52 -4.84
C LEU A 303 -10.22 15.77 -4.10
N LYS A 304 -11.52 16.12 -4.18
CA LYS A 304 -12.11 17.25 -3.45
C LYS A 304 -12.05 17.09 -1.93
N ALA A 305 -12.15 15.86 -1.45
CA ALA A 305 -12.02 15.54 -0.04
C ALA A 305 -10.57 15.62 0.43
N LYS A 306 -9.60 15.12 -0.36
CA LYS A 306 -8.16 15.20 -0.02
C LYS A 306 -7.58 16.59 -0.18
N LYS A 307 -8.02 17.37 -1.17
CA LYS A 307 -7.46 18.69 -1.50
C LYS A 307 -5.94 18.67 -1.71
N PRO A 308 -5.41 17.81 -2.60
CA PRO A 308 -3.98 17.68 -2.80
C PRO A 308 -3.32 18.94 -3.33
N LYS A 309 -2.07 19.16 -2.92
CA LYS A 309 -1.19 20.16 -3.49
C LYS A 309 -0.52 19.64 -4.76
N VAL A 310 -0.25 18.34 -4.82
CA VAL A 310 0.38 17.69 -5.96
C VAL A 310 -0.33 16.39 -6.30
N VAL A 311 -0.58 16.15 -7.58
CA VAL A 311 -1.17 14.91 -8.09
C VAL A 311 -0.25 14.28 -9.13
N ILE A 312 0.16 13.03 -8.93
CA ILE A 312 0.92 12.25 -9.91
C ILE A 312 -0.07 11.49 -10.79
N CYS A 313 -0.21 11.92 -12.03
CA CYS A 313 -1.18 11.41 -12.98
C CYS A 313 -0.61 10.21 -13.75
N CYS A 314 -0.80 9.00 -13.22
CA CYS A 314 -0.29 7.74 -13.76
C CYS A 314 -1.34 6.94 -14.54
N TRP A 315 -2.34 7.59 -15.12
CA TRP A 315 -3.43 6.94 -15.87
C TRP A 315 -3.72 7.67 -17.18
N SER A 316 -4.41 6.99 -18.09
CA SER A 316 -4.82 7.52 -19.39
C SER A 316 -6.27 7.15 -19.67
N LYS A 317 -7.01 8.05 -20.31
CA LYS A 317 -8.35 7.75 -20.83
C LYS A 317 -8.32 6.83 -22.06
N GLY A 318 -7.14 6.58 -22.65
CA GLY A 318 -7.01 5.77 -23.87
C GLY A 318 -7.85 6.33 -25.02
N ASP A 319 -8.54 5.44 -25.74
CA ASP A 319 -9.53 5.81 -26.78
C ASP A 319 -10.90 6.21 -26.19
N ALA A 320 -11.10 6.03 -24.88
CA ALA A 320 -12.34 6.42 -24.21
C ALA A 320 -12.34 7.92 -23.87
N THR A 321 -13.53 8.52 -23.90
CA THR A 321 -13.74 9.91 -23.49
C THR A 321 -13.98 9.98 -21.98
N CYS A 322 -13.11 10.70 -21.27
CA CYS A 322 -13.42 11.14 -19.90
C CYS A 322 -14.38 12.33 -19.98
N TYR A 323 -15.68 12.09 -19.78
CA TYR A 323 -16.71 13.12 -19.80
C TYR A 323 -16.63 14.06 -18.59
N ASN A 324 -16.02 13.61 -17.49
CA ASN A 324 -15.75 14.44 -16.33
C ASN A 324 -14.57 15.39 -16.65
N GLN A 325 -14.88 16.66 -16.90
CA GLN A 325 -13.89 17.68 -17.25
C GLN A 325 -12.87 17.91 -16.13
N PHE A 326 -13.33 17.90 -14.87
CA PHE A 326 -12.47 18.11 -13.72
C PHE A 326 -11.41 17.00 -13.59
N VAL A 327 -11.84 15.73 -13.61
CA VAL A 327 -10.94 14.56 -13.59
C VAL A 327 -10.04 14.52 -14.83
N GLY A 328 -10.54 15.00 -15.98
CA GLY A 328 -9.76 15.12 -17.22
C GLY A 328 -8.47 15.93 -17.06
N GLN A 329 -8.47 16.94 -16.17
CA GLN A 329 -7.28 17.74 -15.84
C GLN A 329 -6.18 16.93 -15.15
N PHE A 330 -6.52 15.77 -14.56
CA PHE A 330 -5.60 14.87 -13.87
C PHE A 330 -5.25 13.63 -14.70
N THR A 331 -5.46 13.65 -16.01
CA THR A 331 -4.96 12.61 -16.92
C THR A 331 -3.45 12.69 -17.07
N GLY A 332 -2.80 11.54 -17.25
CA GLY A 332 -1.36 11.43 -17.49
C GLY A 332 -0.93 11.97 -18.85
N GLY A 333 0.38 12.20 -19.00
CA GLY A 333 1.00 12.69 -20.22
C GLY A 333 1.39 11.58 -21.20
N GLY A 334 1.51 10.33 -20.73
CA GLY A 334 2.17 9.27 -21.50
C GLY A 334 3.69 9.44 -21.52
N VAL A 335 4.42 8.54 -22.18
CA VAL A 335 5.88 8.51 -22.05
C VAL A 335 6.55 9.64 -22.84
N GLY A 336 7.35 10.44 -22.15
CA GLY A 336 8.19 11.50 -22.73
C GLY A 336 7.43 12.70 -23.31
N ARG A 337 6.11 12.82 -23.06
CA ARG A 337 5.32 13.97 -23.52
C ARG A 337 5.47 15.17 -22.58
N GLN A 338 5.24 16.36 -23.12
CA GLN A 338 5.27 17.64 -22.42
C GLN A 338 3.88 18.27 -22.48
N PRO A 339 3.51 19.16 -21.53
CA PRO A 339 4.26 19.52 -20.32
C PRO A 339 4.24 18.41 -19.24
N THR A 340 5.32 18.27 -18.45
CA THR A 340 5.36 17.34 -17.31
C THR A 340 4.70 17.90 -16.05
N CYS A 341 4.87 19.18 -15.74
CA CYS A 341 4.19 19.85 -14.62
C CYS A 341 3.11 20.78 -15.19
N VAL A 342 1.89 20.68 -14.68
CA VAL A 342 0.75 21.51 -15.11
C VAL A 342 0.05 22.05 -13.87
N ASP A 343 -0.09 23.36 -13.78
CA ASP A 343 -0.93 23.98 -12.76
C ASP A 343 -2.40 23.70 -13.08
N VAL A 344 -3.14 23.27 -12.07
CA VAL A 344 -4.56 22.96 -12.15
C VAL A 344 -5.31 23.86 -11.20
N ASP A 345 -6.28 24.60 -11.73
CA ASP A 345 -7.18 25.42 -10.93
C ASP A 345 -8.17 24.50 -10.19
N THR A 346 -8.10 24.51 -8.86
CA THR A 346 -8.99 23.73 -8.00
C THR A 346 -9.70 24.62 -7.01
N GLU A 347 -10.87 24.17 -6.54
CA GLU A 347 -11.67 24.87 -5.54
C GLU A 347 -10.97 25.02 -4.17
N TRP A 348 -9.90 24.26 -3.91
CA TRP A 348 -9.12 24.31 -2.68
C TRP A 348 -7.79 25.06 -2.82
N GLY A 349 -7.54 25.71 -3.96
CA GLY A 349 -6.35 26.51 -4.22
C GLY A 349 -5.40 25.89 -5.23
N PRO A 350 -4.12 26.32 -5.25
CA PRO A 350 -3.14 25.84 -6.22
C PRO A 350 -2.87 24.34 -6.08
N CYS A 351 -2.97 23.62 -7.20
CA CYS A 351 -2.63 22.21 -7.30
C CYS A 351 -1.76 21.97 -8.54
N VAL A 352 -0.72 21.15 -8.42
CA VAL A 352 0.16 20.79 -9.54
C VAL A 352 -0.09 19.35 -9.95
N ALA A 353 -0.45 19.14 -11.23
CA ALA A 353 -0.53 17.84 -11.84
C ALA A 353 0.81 17.47 -12.51
N ILE A 354 1.46 16.41 -12.02
CA ILE A 354 2.59 15.77 -12.68
C ILE A 354 2.07 14.78 -13.72
N LYS A 355 2.19 15.14 -15.00
CA LYS A 355 1.78 14.37 -16.17
C LYS A 355 2.69 13.17 -16.40
N SER A 356 2.44 12.12 -15.64
CA SER A 356 3.19 10.86 -15.71
C SER A 356 2.54 9.85 -16.67
N PHE A 357 3.00 8.61 -16.60
CA PHE A 357 2.45 7.45 -17.27
C PHE A 357 2.36 6.29 -16.28
N HIS A 358 1.60 5.25 -16.63
CA HIS A 358 1.34 4.13 -15.71
C HIS A 358 2.65 3.39 -15.38
N PRO A 359 2.98 3.14 -14.09
CA PRO A 359 4.23 2.48 -13.70
C PRO A 359 4.45 1.13 -14.40
N ALA A 360 3.38 0.34 -14.58
CA ALA A 360 3.42 -0.92 -15.33
C ALA A 360 4.05 -0.79 -16.74
N THR A 361 3.97 0.37 -17.40
CA THR A 361 4.64 0.59 -18.70
C THR A 361 6.15 0.45 -18.59
N ALA A 362 6.76 0.95 -17.51
CA ALA A 362 8.20 0.87 -17.26
C ALA A 362 8.61 -0.42 -16.55
N VAL A 363 7.78 -0.96 -15.65
CA VAL A 363 8.19 -2.11 -14.81
C VAL A 363 7.66 -3.46 -15.27
N CYS A 364 6.51 -3.50 -15.96
CA CYS A 364 5.90 -4.75 -16.44
C CYS A 364 6.08 -4.94 -17.95
N HIS A 365 5.79 -3.91 -18.75
CA HIS A 365 5.72 -4.04 -20.21
C HIS A 365 7.05 -3.76 -20.92
N ASN A 366 7.88 -2.87 -20.36
CA ASN A 366 9.20 -2.54 -20.91
C ASN A 366 10.25 -2.51 -19.79
N PRO A 367 10.40 -3.59 -19.01
CA PRO A 367 11.26 -3.61 -17.83
C PRO A 367 12.71 -3.26 -18.13
N TYR A 368 13.19 -3.47 -19.36
CA TYR A 368 14.59 -3.24 -19.74
C TYR A 368 14.85 -1.85 -20.33
N ASN A 369 13.84 -0.98 -20.38
CA ASN A 369 14.00 0.36 -20.92
C ASN A 369 14.42 1.35 -19.82
N ALA A 370 15.72 1.66 -19.77
CA ALA A 370 16.28 2.57 -18.78
C ALA A 370 15.70 3.99 -18.85
N ASP A 371 15.40 4.50 -20.05
CA ASP A 371 14.82 5.83 -20.21
C ASP A 371 13.42 5.91 -19.58
N TYR A 372 12.62 4.85 -19.69
CA TYR A 372 11.29 4.79 -19.08
C TYR A 372 11.41 4.79 -17.55
N ARG A 373 12.34 4.01 -16.99
CA ARG A 373 12.58 3.99 -15.54
C ARG A 373 13.07 5.35 -15.04
N ALA A 374 14.05 5.95 -15.71
CA ALA A 374 14.60 7.25 -15.35
C ALA A 374 13.54 8.36 -15.40
N LEU A 375 12.70 8.37 -16.44
CA LEU A 375 11.60 9.33 -16.57
C LEU A 375 10.55 9.16 -15.46
N LEU A 376 10.18 7.92 -15.14
CA LEU A 376 9.23 7.62 -14.08
C LEU A 376 9.77 8.04 -12.70
N ILE A 377 11.04 7.73 -12.42
CA ILE A 377 11.76 8.17 -11.21
C ILE A 377 11.72 9.69 -11.09
N TYR A 378 12.07 10.40 -12.18
CA TYR A 378 12.06 11.86 -12.18
C TYR A 378 10.67 12.43 -11.88
N HIS A 379 9.58 11.86 -12.42
CA HIS A 379 8.23 12.34 -12.14
C HIS A 379 7.88 12.28 -10.65
N PHE A 380 8.27 11.21 -9.96
CA PHE A 380 8.07 11.11 -8.51
C PHE A 380 8.94 12.12 -7.74
N ILE A 381 10.21 12.27 -8.10
CA ILE A 381 11.09 13.30 -7.52
C ILE A 381 10.50 14.70 -7.71
N ALA A 382 10.06 15.02 -8.93
CA ALA A 382 9.44 16.30 -9.25
C ALA A 382 8.22 16.57 -8.37
N ALA A 383 7.35 15.58 -8.16
CA ALA A 383 6.18 15.71 -7.31
C ALA A 383 6.53 16.14 -5.87
N PHE A 384 7.54 15.53 -5.26
CA PHE A 384 7.98 15.89 -3.90
C PHE A 384 8.79 17.18 -3.83
N LEU A 385 9.48 17.56 -4.92
CA LEU A 385 10.14 18.87 -5.04
C LEU A 385 9.11 20.02 -5.16
N GLN A 386 7.98 19.78 -5.82
CA GLN A 386 6.88 20.74 -5.92
C GLN A 386 6.30 21.11 -4.56
N LEU A 387 6.21 20.16 -3.62
CA LEU A 387 5.81 20.47 -2.23
C LEU A 387 6.74 21.47 -1.53
N ARG A 388 7.98 21.60 -2.00
CA ARG A 388 9.00 22.53 -1.50
C ARG A 388 9.15 23.78 -2.38
N GLY A 389 8.30 23.96 -3.39
CA GLY A 389 8.35 25.09 -4.33
C GLY A 389 9.53 25.06 -5.31
N ARG A 390 10.14 23.89 -5.58
CA ARG A 390 11.28 23.74 -6.51
C ARG A 390 10.82 23.12 -7.83
N THR A 391 11.08 23.77 -8.96
CA THR A 391 10.34 23.46 -10.20
C THR A 391 11.14 23.51 -11.50
N LYS A 392 12.46 23.70 -11.46
CA LYS A 392 13.24 23.74 -12.72
C LYS A 392 13.57 22.33 -13.19
N GLU A 393 13.03 21.95 -14.35
CA GLU A 393 13.41 20.70 -15.00
C GLU A 393 14.91 20.71 -15.37
N PRO A 394 15.64 19.62 -15.10
CA PRO A 394 17.04 19.54 -15.47
C PRO A 394 17.20 19.34 -16.98
N ALA A 395 18.24 19.93 -17.57
CA ALA A 395 18.45 19.91 -19.02
C ALA A 395 18.64 18.50 -19.60
N TRP A 396 19.18 17.56 -18.82
CA TRP A 396 19.37 16.16 -19.24
C TRP A 396 18.04 15.44 -19.51
N LEU A 397 16.94 15.88 -18.87
CA LEU A 397 15.64 15.23 -18.98
C LEU A 397 15.06 15.31 -20.39
N GLU A 398 15.33 16.39 -21.13
CA GLU A 398 14.86 16.55 -22.51
C GLU A 398 15.39 15.45 -23.43
N GLN A 399 16.65 15.04 -23.25
CA GLN A 399 17.23 13.95 -24.03
C GLN A 399 16.52 12.62 -23.76
N ILE A 400 16.26 12.31 -22.49
CA ILE A 400 15.53 11.11 -22.06
C ILE A 400 14.09 11.12 -22.58
N LYS A 401 13.41 12.28 -22.56
CA LYS A 401 12.06 12.45 -23.12
C LYS A 401 12.04 12.15 -24.63
N ILE A 402 13.01 12.68 -25.39
CA ILE A 402 13.13 12.44 -26.84
C ILE A 402 13.39 10.95 -27.13
N GLN A 403 14.31 10.33 -26.40
CA GLN A 403 14.65 8.91 -26.56
C GLN A 403 13.46 8.01 -26.22
N SER A 404 12.77 8.28 -25.10
CA SER A 404 11.58 7.54 -24.68
C SER A 404 10.45 7.57 -25.73
N LYS A 405 10.22 8.74 -26.34
CA LYS A 405 9.25 8.92 -27.44
C LYS A 405 9.60 8.08 -28.68
N ARG A 406 10.89 7.97 -29.02
CA ARG A 406 11.37 7.15 -30.15
C ARG A 406 11.15 5.66 -29.86
N SER A 407 11.46 5.21 -28.64
CA SER A 407 11.30 3.83 -28.21
C SER A 407 9.84 3.36 -28.22
N MET A 408 8.87 4.22 -27.88
CA MET A 408 7.43 3.90 -27.99
C MET A 408 7.01 3.50 -29.41
N ARG A 409 7.63 4.07 -30.45
CA ARG A 409 7.29 3.75 -31.85
C ARG A 409 7.82 2.39 -32.31
N SER A 410 8.73 1.78 -31.54
CA SER A 410 9.46 0.56 -31.92
C SER A 410 9.04 -0.68 -31.10
N SER A 411 8.29 -0.53 -30.01
CA SER A 411 8.00 -1.62 -29.07
C SER A 411 6.56 -2.13 -29.20
N ARG A 412 6.40 -3.40 -29.57
CA ARG A 412 5.21 -4.22 -29.28
C ARG A 412 5.69 -5.36 -28.40
N ASN A 413 5.29 -5.32 -27.12
CA ASN A 413 5.47 -6.33 -26.07
C ASN A 413 6.81 -7.07 -26.03
N ASP A 414 7.68 -6.67 -25.10
CA ASP A 414 8.94 -7.35 -24.73
C ASP A 414 8.68 -8.59 -23.85
N HIS A 415 7.72 -9.44 -24.23
CA HIS A 415 7.52 -10.73 -23.56
C HIS A 415 8.59 -11.72 -24.02
N LEU A 416 9.11 -12.48 -23.07
CA LEU A 416 10.17 -13.47 -23.31
C LEU A 416 9.66 -14.61 -24.19
N SER A 417 10.53 -15.04 -25.10
CA SER A 417 10.42 -16.31 -25.81
C SER A 417 10.75 -17.47 -24.86
N ASP A 418 10.24 -18.67 -25.12
CA ASP A 418 10.59 -19.91 -24.39
C ASP A 418 12.12 -20.14 -24.35
N ASP A 419 12.84 -19.63 -25.35
CA ASP A 419 14.30 -19.58 -25.42
C ASP A 419 14.84 -18.24 -24.87
N TRP A 420 14.71 -18.06 -23.55
CA TRP A 420 15.01 -16.80 -22.86
C TRP A 420 16.50 -16.42 -22.95
N GLU A 421 17.42 -17.40 -22.93
CA GLU A 421 18.87 -17.15 -22.98
C GLU A 421 19.27 -16.55 -24.32
N ARG A 422 18.74 -17.10 -25.42
CA ARG A 422 18.98 -16.59 -26.77
C ARG A 422 18.34 -15.21 -26.96
N ASP A 423 17.14 -14.99 -26.40
CA ASP A 423 16.48 -13.68 -26.47
C ASP A 423 17.29 -12.60 -25.73
N ALA A 424 17.79 -12.91 -24.54
CA ALA A 424 18.65 -12.03 -23.75
C ALA A 424 19.96 -11.70 -24.50
N CYS A 425 20.65 -12.69 -25.07
CA CYS A 425 21.85 -12.48 -25.89
C CYS A 425 21.56 -11.59 -27.11
N ASN A 426 20.46 -11.82 -27.82
CA ASN A 426 20.06 -10.99 -28.96
C ASN A 426 19.81 -9.53 -28.55
N ARG A 427 19.15 -9.30 -27.42
CA ARG A 427 18.86 -7.95 -26.90
C ARG A 427 20.16 -7.20 -26.56
N ILE A 428 21.07 -7.83 -25.82
CA ILE A 428 22.37 -7.23 -25.49
C ILE A 428 23.16 -6.92 -26.76
N THR A 429 23.21 -7.87 -27.70
CA THR A 429 23.88 -7.68 -29.00
C THR A 429 23.31 -6.49 -29.77
N ASN A 430 21.98 -6.33 -29.78
CA ASN A 430 21.33 -5.20 -30.46
C ASN A 430 21.64 -3.85 -29.80
N GLU A 431 21.68 -3.79 -28.46
CA GLU A 431 22.05 -2.56 -27.75
C GLU A 431 23.53 -2.21 -27.97
N LEU A 432 24.44 -3.20 -28.00
CA LEU A 432 25.85 -3.02 -28.36
C LEU A 432 26.01 -2.50 -29.80
N TYR A 433 25.25 -3.04 -30.76
CA TYR A 433 25.25 -2.52 -32.12
C TYR A 433 24.80 -1.06 -32.20
N ARG A 434 23.78 -0.70 -31.42
CA ARG A 434 23.28 0.68 -31.34
C ARG A 434 24.30 1.63 -30.72
N SER A 435 25.01 1.21 -29.67
CA SER A 435 26.00 2.06 -28.99
C SER A 435 27.20 2.39 -29.88
N ILE A 436 27.64 1.45 -30.72
CA ILE A 436 28.74 1.65 -31.68
C ILE A 436 28.28 2.18 -33.05
N GLY A 437 26.97 2.40 -33.25
CA GLY A 437 26.41 2.94 -34.50
C GLY A 437 26.41 1.98 -35.69
N MET A 438 26.47 0.67 -35.46
CA MET A 438 26.50 -0.37 -36.49
C MET A 438 25.14 -1.04 -36.69
N ARG A 439 24.94 -1.70 -37.84
CA ARG A 439 23.69 -2.43 -38.14
C ARG A 439 23.70 -3.83 -37.50
N PRO A 440 22.57 -4.30 -36.93
CA PRO A 440 22.50 -5.61 -36.30
C PRO A 440 22.75 -6.77 -37.29
N ARG A 441 23.54 -7.77 -36.87
CA ARG A 441 23.62 -9.09 -37.53
C ARG A 441 22.99 -10.14 -36.61
N ARG A 442 22.16 -11.03 -37.16
CA ARG A 442 21.53 -12.14 -36.42
C ARG A 442 22.16 -13.47 -36.78
N TYR A 443 22.60 -14.22 -35.78
CA TYR A 443 23.08 -15.60 -35.93
C TYR A 443 22.06 -16.60 -35.37
N ARG A 444 21.98 -17.79 -35.97
CA ARG A 444 21.06 -18.87 -35.53
C ARG A 444 21.59 -19.72 -34.37
N ARG A 445 22.91 -19.79 -34.18
CA ARG A 445 23.56 -20.59 -33.12
C ARG A 445 23.95 -19.70 -31.95
N LEU A 446 23.71 -20.15 -30.72
CA LEU A 446 23.93 -19.37 -29.49
C LEU A 446 25.43 -19.10 -29.23
N GLU A 447 26.31 -20.06 -29.53
CA GLU A 447 27.76 -19.91 -29.36
C GLU A 447 28.30 -18.75 -30.22
N LYS A 448 27.85 -18.66 -31.47
CA LYS A 448 28.22 -17.57 -32.38
C LYS A 448 27.67 -16.21 -31.94
N GLN A 449 26.58 -16.18 -31.18
CA GLN A 449 26.06 -14.94 -30.61
C GLN A 449 26.91 -14.48 -29.43
N LYS A 450 27.34 -15.41 -28.56
CA LYS A 450 28.25 -15.11 -27.44
C LYS A 450 29.61 -14.63 -27.94
N GLU A 451 30.17 -15.27 -28.96
CA GLU A 451 31.39 -14.80 -29.65
C GLU A 451 31.21 -13.38 -30.20
N LEU A 452 30.12 -13.12 -30.93
CA LEU A 452 29.82 -11.80 -31.47
C LEU A 452 29.67 -10.74 -30.37
N MET A 453 29.01 -11.08 -29.26
CA MET A 453 28.88 -10.17 -28.11
C MET A 453 30.26 -9.77 -27.58
N ASN A 454 31.16 -10.72 -27.39
CA ASN A 454 32.53 -10.45 -26.94
C ASN A 454 33.29 -9.55 -27.93
N ASP A 455 33.15 -9.79 -29.24
CA ASP A 455 33.76 -8.95 -30.27
C ASP A 455 33.22 -7.50 -30.22
N LEU A 456 31.91 -7.34 -30.08
CA LEU A 456 31.26 -6.02 -29.99
C LEU A 456 31.66 -5.28 -28.70
N ILE A 457 31.81 -6.01 -27.59
CA ILE A 457 32.31 -5.48 -26.32
C ILE A 457 33.74 -4.96 -26.50
N GLY A 458 34.64 -5.74 -27.11
CA GLY A 458 35.99 -5.27 -27.44
C GLY A 458 35.98 -4.03 -28.35
N GLY A 459 34.99 -3.94 -29.25
CA GLY A 459 34.76 -2.77 -30.09
C GLY A 459 34.37 -1.49 -29.31
N LEU A 460 33.75 -1.61 -28.13
CA LEU A 460 33.34 -0.45 -27.32
C LEU A 460 34.54 0.40 -26.88
N GLU A 461 35.66 -0.23 -26.52
CA GLU A 461 36.90 0.46 -26.09
C GLU A 461 37.45 1.40 -27.19
N SER A 462 37.14 1.11 -28.45
CA SER A 462 37.64 1.82 -29.62
C SER A 462 36.63 2.74 -30.31
N SER A 463 35.41 2.86 -29.78
CA SER A 463 34.28 3.55 -30.44
C SER A 463 33.90 4.90 -29.80
N TRP A 464 33.38 5.84 -30.62
CA TRP A 464 32.80 7.08 -30.11
C TRP A 464 31.41 6.81 -29.53
N TYR A 465 31.31 6.85 -28.20
CA TYR A 465 30.10 6.54 -27.46
C TYR A 465 28.95 7.51 -27.74
N ARG A 466 27.92 7.07 -28.48
CA ARG A 466 26.70 7.86 -28.71
C ARG A 466 25.60 7.37 -27.78
N ASN A 467 25.09 8.23 -26.88
CA ASN A 467 24.04 7.91 -25.88
C ASN A 467 24.41 6.76 -24.91
N GLY A 468 25.68 6.71 -24.48
CA GLY A 468 26.24 5.53 -23.80
C GLY A 468 25.56 5.06 -22.54
N SER A 469 25.14 5.99 -21.68
CA SER A 469 24.52 5.66 -20.40
C SER A 469 23.24 4.85 -20.56
N THR A 470 22.36 5.21 -21.51
CA THR A 470 21.12 4.48 -21.78
C THR A 470 21.40 3.07 -22.28
N TYR A 471 22.27 2.92 -23.28
CA TYR A 471 22.56 1.60 -23.85
C TYR A 471 23.26 0.68 -22.86
N MET A 472 24.22 1.20 -22.08
CA MET A 472 24.86 0.44 -21.01
C MET A 472 23.88 0.08 -19.90
N SER A 473 22.98 0.98 -19.54
CA SER A 473 21.93 0.70 -18.56
C SER A 473 20.98 -0.39 -19.05
N ASN A 474 20.56 -0.36 -20.31
CA ASN A 474 19.71 -1.40 -20.89
C ASN A 474 20.44 -2.76 -20.89
N ILE A 475 21.71 -2.79 -21.29
CA ILE A 475 22.54 -4.00 -21.26
C ILE A 475 22.63 -4.55 -19.83
N PHE A 476 22.92 -3.69 -18.85
CA PHE A 476 22.99 -4.08 -17.44
C PHE A 476 21.65 -4.62 -16.93
N LEU A 477 20.53 -3.97 -17.25
CA LEU A 477 19.20 -4.43 -16.84
C LEU A 477 18.88 -5.81 -17.43
N VAL A 478 19.17 -6.04 -18.71
CA VAL A 478 19.01 -7.37 -19.33
C VAL A 478 19.95 -8.38 -18.66
N TRP A 479 21.21 -8.00 -18.43
CA TRP A 479 22.21 -8.86 -17.81
C TRP A 479 21.79 -9.33 -16.42
N PHE A 480 21.48 -8.37 -15.55
CA PHE A 480 21.13 -8.60 -14.16
C PHE A 480 19.89 -9.48 -14.03
N THR A 481 18.85 -9.22 -14.82
CA THR A 481 17.59 -9.97 -14.74
C THR A 481 17.74 -11.41 -15.25
N HIS A 482 18.57 -11.64 -16.27
CA HIS A 482 18.62 -12.93 -16.95
C HIS A 482 19.79 -13.83 -16.51
N PHE A 483 20.91 -13.26 -16.07
CA PHE A 483 22.12 -14.04 -15.82
C PHE A 483 22.57 -14.04 -14.36
N LYS A 484 22.19 -13.05 -13.53
CA LYS A 484 22.68 -12.91 -12.15
C LYS A 484 22.18 -14.02 -11.19
N SER A 485 21.02 -14.60 -11.44
CA SER A 485 20.37 -15.58 -10.56
C SER A 485 20.62 -17.06 -10.93
N HIS A 486 21.64 -17.36 -11.74
CA HIS A 486 21.90 -18.72 -12.22
C HIS A 486 22.45 -19.68 -11.14
N PRO A 487 21.86 -20.89 -10.96
CA PRO A 487 22.34 -21.89 -9.99
C PRO A 487 23.62 -22.63 -10.41
N SER A 488 24.00 -22.59 -11.69
CA SER A 488 25.24 -23.20 -12.18
C SER A 488 26.33 -22.12 -12.22
N GLY A 489 27.36 -22.28 -11.38
CA GLY A 489 28.52 -21.37 -11.25
C GLY A 489 29.40 -21.18 -12.51
N SER A 490 28.87 -21.41 -13.70
CA SER A 490 29.42 -20.99 -14.97
C SER A 490 28.65 -19.77 -15.46
N LEU A 491 28.98 -18.60 -14.91
CA LEU A 491 28.72 -17.33 -15.61
C LEU A 491 29.23 -17.50 -17.04
N PRO A 492 28.46 -17.18 -18.10
CA PRO A 492 29.07 -17.03 -19.41
C PRO A 492 30.23 -16.05 -19.24
N ALA A 493 31.42 -16.46 -19.64
CA ALA A 493 32.66 -15.70 -19.54
C ALA A 493 32.60 -14.46 -20.46
N ILE A 494 31.70 -13.55 -20.12
CA ILE A 494 31.63 -12.20 -20.61
C ILE A 494 32.35 -11.46 -19.50
N GLY A 495 33.58 -11.02 -19.78
CA GLY A 495 34.55 -10.48 -18.82
C GLY A 495 34.16 -9.14 -18.21
N PHE A 496 32.91 -8.98 -17.80
CA PHE A 496 32.45 -7.89 -16.96
C PHE A 496 32.33 -8.40 -15.52
N ASP A 497 33.30 -8.02 -14.69
CA ASP A 497 33.12 -8.05 -13.24
C ASP A 497 32.21 -6.86 -12.85
N PHE A 498 30.90 -7.07 -12.92
CA PHE A 498 29.95 -6.19 -12.25
C PHE A 498 29.87 -6.60 -10.76
N SER A 499 30.91 -6.27 -10.00
CA SER A 499 30.92 -6.50 -8.56
C SER A 499 29.65 -5.88 -7.91
N PRO A 500 29.06 -6.54 -6.89
CA PRO A 500 27.78 -6.14 -6.30
C PRO A 500 27.96 -4.89 -5.44
N GLY A 501 27.85 -3.72 -6.07
CA GLY A 501 27.83 -2.42 -5.39
C GLY A 501 26.95 -1.38 -6.07
N ILE A 502 26.20 -1.76 -7.11
CA ILE A 502 25.33 -0.86 -7.86
C ILE A 502 23.90 -1.38 -7.75
N ASP A 503 23.21 -0.97 -6.70
CA ASP A 503 21.75 -0.92 -6.72
C ASP A 503 21.35 0.20 -7.70
N PHE A 504 20.32 -0.01 -8.51
CA PHE A 504 19.87 1.00 -9.48
C PHE A 504 19.26 2.24 -8.78
N LEU A 505 19.09 2.21 -7.45
CA LEU A 505 18.87 3.39 -6.61
C LEU A 505 20.17 4.17 -6.29
N ASP A 506 21.32 3.50 -6.24
CA ASP A 506 22.63 4.10 -5.92
C ASP A 506 23.49 4.40 -7.15
N CYS A 507 23.00 4.08 -8.36
CA CYS A 507 23.61 4.49 -9.62
C CYS A 507 23.33 5.99 -9.90
N ASP A 508 23.92 6.83 -9.05
CA ASP A 508 24.38 8.19 -9.27
C ASP A 508 23.54 9.11 -10.18
N ILE A 509 22.23 9.19 -9.91
CA ILE A 509 21.44 10.38 -10.25
C ILE A 509 21.89 11.58 -9.39
N THR A 510 22.54 11.32 -8.24
CA THR A 510 23.14 12.34 -7.37
C THR A 510 24.18 13.22 -8.07
N SER A 511 25.06 12.66 -8.92
CA SER A 511 26.04 13.46 -9.67
C SER A 511 25.43 14.26 -10.84
N MET A 512 24.19 13.97 -11.26
CA MET A 512 23.46 14.77 -12.26
C MET A 512 22.61 15.91 -11.68
N ILE A 513 22.38 15.92 -10.35
CA ILE A 513 21.44 16.87 -9.70
C ILE A 513 22.17 18.05 -9.02
N TYR A 514 23.48 17.96 -8.76
CA TYR A 514 24.26 19.03 -8.14
C TYR A 514 25.62 19.24 -8.83
N PRO A 515 25.90 20.39 -9.48
CA PRO A 515 27.26 20.80 -9.75
C PRO A 515 27.83 21.38 -8.46
N THR A 516 28.37 20.54 -7.58
CA THR A 516 29.18 21.06 -6.47
C THR A 516 30.52 21.50 -7.02
N GLU A 517 30.79 22.81 -6.88
CA GLU A 517 32.12 23.38 -6.99
C GLU A 517 33.12 22.53 -6.22
N VAL A 518 34.20 22.17 -6.93
CA VAL A 518 35.33 21.43 -6.38
C VAL A 518 36.00 22.31 -5.32
N THR A 519 35.81 21.97 -4.05
CA THR A 519 36.81 22.25 -3.03
C THR A 519 37.38 20.93 -2.52
N THR A 520 38.68 20.81 -2.76
CA THR A 520 39.57 19.73 -2.35
C THR A 520 39.54 19.50 -0.84
N SER A 521 39.34 18.26 -0.37
CA SER A 521 40.43 17.47 0.26
C SER A 521 39.96 16.07 0.70
N HIS A 522 40.79 15.08 0.36
CA HIS A 522 41.07 13.81 1.03
C HIS A 522 39.94 12.93 1.57
N TYR A 523 39.61 11.89 0.79
CA TYR A 523 39.84 10.49 1.19
C TYR A 523 40.03 9.64 -0.09
N ALA A 524 41.28 9.30 -0.39
CA ALA A 524 41.66 8.41 -1.47
C ALA A 524 42.30 7.16 -0.87
N GLN A 525 41.81 5.98 -1.25
CA GLN A 525 42.49 4.68 -1.31
C GLN A 525 41.41 3.64 -1.70
N ARG A 526 41.46 2.83 -2.78
CA ARG A 526 42.50 2.44 -3.74
C ARG A 526 41.82 2.01 -5.04
N CYS A 527 42.25 2.56 -6.18
CA CYS A 527 42.24 1.87 -7.48
C CYS A 527 43.47 2.38 -8.25
N SER A 528 44.53 1.58 -8.25
CA SER A 528 45.78 1.88 -8.93
C SER A 528 46.02 0.86 -10.02
N SER A 529 45.90 1.30 -11.28
CA SER A 529 46.89 1.03 -12.32
C SER A 529 46.57 1.85 -13.59
N TRP A 530 47.02 3.10 -13.59
CA TRP A 530 47.41 3.81 -14.81
C TRP A 530 48.93 3.94 -14.77
N ILE A 531 49.63 3.38 -15.75
CA ILE A 531 51.00 3.77 -16.09
C ILE A 531 51.06 3.92 -17.61
N TRP A 532 51.30 5.16 -18.05
CA TRP A 532 51.80 5.51 -19.38
C TRP A 532 53.27 5.04 -19.56
N PRO A 533 53.72 4.75 -20.79
CA PRO A 533 54.80 5.58 -21.36
C PRO A 533 54.62 5.89 -22.87
N VAL A 534 54.67 7.18 -23.30
CA VAL A 534 55.79 7.89 -24.00
C VAL A 534 56.12 7.29 -25.38
N SER A 535 55.82 7.90 -26.54
CA SER A 535 56.53 8.97 -27.30
C SER A 535 56.00 8.88 -28.76
N GLN A 536 55.92 9.88 -29.63
CA GLN A 536 56.55 11.20 -29.78
C GLN A 536 55.51 12.31 -29.98
#